data_AF-A0A371Y0X7-F1
#
_entry.id   AF-A0A371Y0X7-F1
#
_cell.length_a   1.000
_cell.length_b   1.000
_cell.length_c   1.000
_cell.angle_alpha   90.00
_cell.angle_beta   90.00
_cell.angle_gamma   90.00
#
_symmetry.space_group_name_H-M   'P 1'
#
loop_
_entity.id
_entity.type
_entity.pdbx_description
1 polymer ?
#
loop_
_entity_poly.entity_id
_entity_poly.type
_entity_poly.pdbx_seq_one_letter_code
_entity_poly.pdbx_strand_id
1 'polypeptide(L)'
;MSQLLAHARYEPAFVALIERRYARYREVQTSILAAGQAQGTIRDDIPADLLADQLSAMGDGWMMMFPFEPERFTPRRVLALIDAAITLISPTPGTHRTSGS
;
A
#
# COMPACT_ATOMS: atom_id res chain seq x y z
N MET A 1 5.08 4.14 11.89
CA MET A 1 6.25 4.38 11.00
C MET A 1 6.40 5.85 10.64
N SER A 2 5.30 6.61 10.53
CA SER A 2 5.32 8.08 10.28
C SER A 2 6.21 8.89 11.23
N GLN A 3 6.19 8.59 12.54
CA GLN A 3 7.06 9.27 13.53
C GLN A 3 8.56 9.05 13.24
N LEU A 4 8.95 7.85 12.78
CA LEU A 4 10.33 7.52 12.37
C LEU A 4 10.71 8.22 11.06
N LEU A 5 9.81 8.27 10.07
CA LEU A 5 10.01 8.99 8.81
C LEU A 5 10.16 10.50 9.02
N ALA A 6 9.42 11.08 9.97
CA ALA A 6 9.54 12.50 10.33
C ALA A 6 10.91 12.84 10.95
N HIS A 7 11.51 11.91 11.70
CA HIS A 7 12.81 12.09 12.37
C HIS A 7 14.01 11.68 11.49
N ALA A 8 13.80 10.81 10.48
CA ALA A 8 14.85 10.31 9.58
C ALA A 8 15.63 11.42 8.87
N ARG A 9 15.01 12.59 8.66
CA ARG A 9 15.67 13.77 8.07
C ARG A 9 16.78 14.36 8.93
N TYR A 10 16.82 14.05 10.22
CA TYR A 10 17.71 14.70 11.18
C TYR A 10 18.82 13.79 11.73
N GLU A 11 18.73 12.46 11.53
CA GLU A 11 19.73 11.50 12.02
C GLU A 11 20.02 10.35 11.02
N PRO A 12 21.23 10.30 10.42
CA PRO A 12 21.59 9.32 9.39
C PRO A 12 21.50 7.84 9.81
N ALA A 13 21.71 7.54 11.10
CA ALA A 13 21.60 6.17 11.62
C ALA A 13 20.15 5.64 11.55
N PHE A 14 19.15 6.52 11.61
CA PHE A 14 17.75 6.14 11.43
C PHE A 14 17.39 5.89 9.97
N VAL A 15 18.07 6.54 9.02
CA VAL A 15 17.85 6.34 7.57
C VAL A 15 18.08 4.89 7.18
N ALA A 16 19.25 4.32 7.51
CA ALA A 16 19.58 2.93 7.15
C ALA A 16 18.64 1.89 7.79
N LEU A 17 18.16 2.15 9.01
CA LEU A 17 17.19 1.28 9.68
C LEU A 17 15.80 1.37 9.03
N ILE A 18 15.37 2.58 8.67
CA ILE A 18 14.08 2.83 8.01
C ILE A 18 14.10 2.22 6.62
N GLU A 19 15.16 2.42 5.83
CA GLU A 19 15.32 1.81 4.51
C GLU A 19 15.19 0.30 4.57
N ARG A 20 15.90 -0.37 5.49
CA ARG A 20 15.82 -1.84 5.65
C ARG A 20 14.43 -2.30 6.04
N ARG A 21 13.78 -1.61 6.99
CA ARG A 21 12.42 -1.97 7.43
C ARG A 21 11.39 -1.75 6.33
N TYR A 22 11.51 -0.65 5.60
CA TYR A 22 10.59 -0.30 4.53
C TYR A 22 10.80 -1.17 3.29
N ALA A 23 12.04 -1.58 2.99
CA ALA A 23 12.35 -2.58 1.96
C ALA A 23 11.69 -3.92 2.30
N ARG A 24 11.88 -4.43 3.53
CA ARG A 24 11.25 -5.68 3.98
C ARG A 24 9.72 -5.60 3.96
N TYR A 25 9.15 -4.47 4.38
CA TYR A 25 7.71 -4.25 4.34
C TYR A 25 7.17 -4.33 2.90
N ARG A 26 7.83 -3.66 1.96
CA ARG A 26 7.47 -3.68 0.53
C ARG A 26 7.62 -5.06 -0.09
N GLU A 27 8.67 -5.81 0.24
CA GLU A 27 8.84 -7.20 -0.22
C GLU A 27 7.68 -8.09 0.21
N VAL A 28 7.29 -8.02 1.49
CA VAL A 28 6.17 -8.80 2.03
C VAL A 28 4.84 -8.35 1.41
N GLN A 29 4.62 -7.06 1.24
CA GLN A 29 3.39 -6.56 0.64
C GLN A 29 3.29 -6.97 -0.83
N THR A 30 4.39 -6.87 -1.58
CA THR A 30 4.48 -7.31 -2.97
C THR A 30 4.16 -8.79 -3.10
N SER A 31 4.68 -9.64 -2.21
CA SER A 31 4.40 -11.09 -2.27
C SER A 31 2.94 -11.42 -1.99
N ILE A 32 2.30 -10.71 -1.07
CA ILE A 32 0.85 -10.85 -0.78
C ILE A 32 0.04 -10.43 -2.02
N LEU A 33 0.37 -9.31 -2.64
CA LEU A 33 -0.34 -8.81 -3.82
C LEU A 33 -0.16 -9.75 -5.01
N ALA A 34 1.07 -10.24 -5.25
CA ALA A 34 1.35 -11.21 -6.29
C ALA A 34 0.58 -12.53 -6.09
N ALA A 35 0.47 -13.00 -4.84
CA ALA A 35 -0.35 -14.17 -4.52
C ALA A 35 -1.85 -13.92 -4.81
N GLY A 36 -2.36 -12.72 -4.48
CA GLY A 36 -3.74 -12.34 -4.81
C GLY A 36 -3.99 -12.24 -6.31
N GLN A 37 -3.02 -11.72 -7.08
CA GLN A 37 -3.08 -11.69 -8.55
C GLN A 37 -3.13 -13.11 -9.13
N ALA A 38 -2.26 -14.01 -8.65
CA ALA A 38 -2.27 -15.41 -9.06
C ALA A 38 -3.59 -16.14 -8.74
N GLN A 39 -4.29 -15.71 -7.68
CA GLN A 39 -5.59 -16.24 -7.28
C GLN A 39 -6.78 -15.53 -7.95
N GLY A 40 -6.53 -14.49 -8.75
CA GLY A 40 -7.59 -13.68 -9.35
C GLY A 40 -8.43 -12.88 -8.34
N THR A 41 -7.90 -12.63 -7.14
CA THR A 41 -8.55 -11.81 -6.10
C THR A 41 -8.08 -10.36 -6.10
N ILE A 42 -7.01 -10.07 -6.85
CA ILE A 42 -6.45 -8.74 -7.08
C ILE A 42 -6.27 -8.55 -8.58
N ARG A 43 -6.48 -7.33 -9.08
CA ARG A 43 -6.23 -6.96 -10.47
C ARG A 43 -4.79 -7.26 -10.89
N ASP A 44 -4.60 -7.80 -12.09
CA ASP A 44 -3.31 -8.22 -12.63
C ASP A 44 -2.81 -7.35 -13.80
N ASP A 45 -3.55 -6.30 -14.15
CA ASP A 45 -3.18 -5.31 -15.17
C ASP A 45 -2.15 -4.28 -14.67
N ILE A 46 -1.81 -4.32 -13.37
CA ILE A 46 -0.76 -3.51 -12.74
C ILE A 46 0.19 -4.46 -12.00
N PRO A 47 1.53 -4.35 -12.18
CA PRO A 47 2.50 -5.13 -11.41
C PRO A 47 2.30 -5.05 -9.88
N ALA A 48 2.48 -6.17 -9.19
CA ALA A 48 2.28 -6.29 -7.74
C ALA A 48 3.14 -5.32 -6.90
N ASP A 49 4.38 -5.05 -7.35
CA ASP A 49 5.30 -4.12 -6.71
C ASP A 49 4.83 -2.67 -6.82
N LEU A 50 4.30 -2.28 -7.98
CA LEU A 50 3.70 -0.95 -8.17
C LEU A 50 2.42 -0.78 -7.35
N LEU A 51 1.58 -1.83 -7.26
CA LEU A 51 0.42 -1.81 -6.36
C LEU A 51 0.85 -1.71 -4.89
N ALA A 52 1.94 -2.37 -4.49
CA ALA A 52 2.50 -2.27 -3.14
C ALA A 52 2.94 -0.83 -2.83
N ASP A 53 3.72 -0.21 -3.72
CA ASP A 53 4.16 1.17 -3.54
C ASP A 53 2.98 2.14 -3.43
N GLN A 54 1.92 1.95 -4.22
CA GLN A 54 0.71 2.78 -4.15
C GLN A 54 -0.06 2.62 -2.83
N LEU A 55 -0.32 1.38 -2.39
CA LEU A 55 -1.03 1.13 -1.13
C LEU A 55 -0.23 1.62 0.08
N SER A 56 1.09 1.44 0.05
CA SER A 56 2.02 1.96 1.06
C SER A 56 1.95 3.48 1.13
N ALA A 57 1.98 4.17 -0.01
CA ALA A 57 1.86 5.63 -0.07
C ALA A 57 0.52 6.15 0.46
N MET A 58 -0.59 5.47 0.18
CA MET A 58 -1.90 5.83 0.75
C MET A 58 -1.90 5.72 2.28
N GLY A 59 -1.43 4.59 2.81
CA GLY A 59 -1.34 4.36 4.26
C GLY A 59 -0.43 5.37 4.96
N ASP A 60 0.73 5.66 4.38
CA ASP A 60 1.65 6.67 4.90
C ASP A 60 1.06 8.08 4.87
N GLY A 61 0.37 8.45 3.79
CA GLY A 61 -0.33 9.72 3.68
C GLY A 61 -1.41 9.89 4.75
N TRP A 62 -2.19 8.83 5.02
CA TRP A 62 -3.17 8.83 6.11
C TRP A 62 -2.51 8.98 7.48
N MET A 63 -1.44 8.21 7.76
CA MET A 63 -0.69 8.33 9.02
C MET A 63 -0.01 9.70 9.19
N MET A 64 0.41 10.33 8.09
CA MET A 64 1.03 11.66 8.10
C MET A 64 0.03 12.76 8.42
N MET A 65 -1.19 12.66 7.89
CA MET A 65 -2.25 13.66 8.09
C MET A 65 -3.00 13.49 9.43
N PHE A 66 -2.97 12.30 10.03
CA PHE A 66 -3.68 11.99 11.27
C PHE A 66 -3.48 13.02 12.41
N PRO A 67 -2.25 13.48 12.73
CA PRO A 67 -2.04 14.47 13.79
C PRO A 67 -2.62 15.86 13.48
N PHE A 68 -2.80 16.19 12.21
CA PHE A 68 -3.28 17.51 11.76
C PHE A 68 -4.79 17.54 11.55
N GLU A 69 -5.39 16.42 11.15
CA GLU A 69 -6.81 16.30 10.82
C GLU A 69 -7.46 15.09 11.54
N PRO A 70 -7.36 14.96 12.87
CA PRO A 70 -7.80 13.75 13.58
C PRO A 70 -9.29 13.43 13.36
N GLU A 71 -10.14 14.45 13.26
CA GLU A 71 -11.58 14.32 12.99
C GLU A 71 -11.88 13.71 11.61
N ARG A 72 -10.93 13.76 10.68
CA ARG A 72 -11.03 13.13 9.36
C ARG A 72 -10.70 11.64 9.39
N PHE A 73 -10.09 11.14 10.48
CA PHE A 73 -9.67 9.75 10.63
C PHE A 73 -10.42 9.04 11.76
N THR A 74 -11.74 9.26 11.84
CA THR A 74 -12.61 8.46 12.72
C THR A 74 -12.55 6.98 12.34
N PRO A 75 -12.80 6.04 13.27
CA PRO A 75 -12.78 4.60 12.98
C PRO A 75 -13.63 4.21 11.77
N ARG A 76 -14.84 4.77 11.68
CA ARG A 76 -15.76 4.54 10.55
C ARG A 76 -15.15 4.97 9.22
N ARG A 77 -14.45 6.11 9.20
CA ARG A 77 -13.85 6.65 7.98
C ARG A 77 -12.60 5.89 7.57
N VAL A 78 -11.80 5.42 8.53
CA VAL A 78 -10.65 4.53 8.27
C VAL A 78 -11.11 3.23 7.59
N LEU A 79 -12.19 2.61 8.09
CA LEU A 79 -12.78 1.43 7.45
C LEU A 79 -13.23 1.74 6.01
N ALA A 80 -13.94 2.85 5.80
CA ALA A 80 -14.35 3.25 4.46
C ALA A 80 -13.18 3.53 3.49
N LEU A 81 -12.05 4.05 3.99
CA LEU A 81 -10.83 4.24 3.20
C LEU A 81 -10.18 2.90 2.82
N ILE A 82 -10.19 1.93 3.74
CA ILE A 82 -9.70 0.58 3.48
C ILE A 82 -10.59 -0.12 2.45
N ASP A 83 -11.92 -0.05 2.59
CA ASP A 83 -12.88 -0.63 1.65
C ASP A 83 -12.72 -0.02 0.24
N ALA A 84 -12.51 1.29 0.17
CA ALA A 84 -12.22 1.98 -1.09
C ALA A 84 -10.90 1.50 -1.72
N ALA A 85 -9.84 1.34 -0.92
CA ALA A 85 -8.57 0.81 -1.40
C ALA A 85 -8.69 -0.64 -1.91
N ILE A 86 -9.45 -1.49 -1.21
CA ILE A 86 -9.75 -2.87 -1.65
C ILE A 86 -10.50 -2.85 -2.98
N THR A 87 -11.48 -1.97 -3.14
CA THR A 87 -12.24 -1.81 -4.39
C THR A 87 -11.32 -1.43 -5.56
N LEU A 88 -10.35 -0.53 -5.34
CA LEU A 88 -9.40 -0.08 -6.38
C LEU A 88 -8.46 -1.18 -6.88
N ILE A 89 -8.10 -2.12 -6.00
CA ILE A 89 -7.22 -3.26 -6.33
C ILE A 89 -8.00 -4.52 -6.70
N SER A 90 -9.33 -4.50 -6.61
CA SER A 90 -10.18 -5.64 -6.96
C SER A 90 -10.07 -5.95 -8.46
N PRO A 91 -10.31 -7.21 -8.88
CA PRO A 91 -10.18 -7.61 -10.27
C PRO A 91 -11.06 -6.77 -11.21
N THR A 92 -10.50 -6.34 -12.34
CA THR A 92 -11.25 -5.61 -13.36
C THR A 92 -12.09 -6.61 -14.18
N PRO A 93 -13.41 -6.40 -14.34
CA PRO A 93 -14.22 -7.24 -15.22
C PRO A 93 -13.73 -7.09 -16.67
N GLY A 94 -13.20 -8.16 -17.27
CA GLY A 94 -12.93 -8.23 -18.71
C GLY A 94 -11.48 -8.42 -19.16
N THR A 95 -10.48 -8.41 -18.26
CA THR A 95 -9.09 -8.78 -18.60
C THR A 95 -8.84 -10.29 -18.52
N HIS A 96 -9.79 -11.11 -18.98
CA HIS A 96 -9.44 -12.47 -19.40
C HIS A 96 -8.59 -12.34 -20.67
N ARG A 97 -7.29 -12.61 -20.55
CA ARG A 97 -6.38 -12.80 -21.68
C ARG A 97 -7.06 -13.67 -22.74
N THR A 98 -7.43 -13.07 -23.86
CA THR A 98 -7.53 -13.76 -25.14
C THR A 98 -6.12 -14.21 -25.50
N SER A 99 -5.65 -15.32 -24.94
CA SER A 99 -4.58 -16.10 -25.54
C SER A 99 -5.18 -16.76 -26.77
N GLY A 100 -5.18 -16.03 -27.88
CA GLY A 100 -5.51 -16.54 -29.20
C GLY A 100 -4.44 -17.55 -29.64
N SER A 101 -4.97 -18.70 -30.06
CA SER A 101 -4.53 -19.72 -31.02
C SER A 101 -3.05 -19.88 -31.38
#